data_AF-F0J8Z0-F1
#
_entry.id   AF-F0J8Z0-F1
#
_cell.length_a   1.000
_cell.length_b   1.000
_cell.length_c   1.000
_cell.angle_alpha   90.00
_cell.angle_beta   90.00
_cell.angle_gamma   90.00
#
_symmetry.space_group_name_H-M   'P 1'
#
loop_
_entity.id
_entity.type
_entity.pdbx_description
1 polymer ?
#
loop_
_entity_poly.entity_id
_entity_poly.type
_entity_poly.pdbx_seq_one_letter_code
_entity_poly.pdbx_strand_id
1 'polypeptide(L)'
;MTSPKAPSYIGSVRLIFEAGTKLEAKPQTAATAATFFHRFFQECSQDDYDFYLVAATAMYLAGKVEEDYLKIRDVVNVFHKSAYPKSDPLPLAEEYWCLRDAIVQCELLMLRVLQFSVSVDHPHRYLLHYLQSLSD
;
A
#
# COMPACT_ATOMS: atom_id res chain seq x y z
N MET A 1 26.96 2.17 2.08
CA MET A 1 25.63 2.03 1.42
C MET A 1 24.77 3.13 1.98
N THR A 2 24.39 4.11 1.16
CA THR A 2 23.60 5.27 1.60
C THR A 2 22.25 4.77 2.11
N SER A 3 21.94 5.00 3.38
CA SER A 3 20.61 4.73 3.94
C SER A 3 19.55 5.39 3.05
N PRO A 4 18.48 4.68 2.66
CA PRO A 4 17.43 5.27 1.85
C PRO A 4 16.84 6.46 2.62
N LYS A 5 16.61 7.57 1.93
CA LYS A 5 15.92 8.72 2.50
C LYS A 5 14.51 8.24 2.85
N ALA A 6 14.16 8.27 4.15
CA ALA A 6 12.82 7.87 4.60
C ALA A 6 11.77 8.62 3.77
N PRO A 7 10.77 7.93 3.21
CA PRO A 7 9.83 8.53 2.30
C PRO A 7 8.93 9.43 3.15
N SER A 8 8.82 10.70 2.80
CA SER A 8 7.82 11.57 3.40
C SER A 8 6.42 10.96 3.22
N TYR A 9 5.48 11.25 4.11
CA TYR A 9 4.08 10.79 4.02
C TYR A 9 3.50 10.85 2.60
N ILE A 10 3.63 11.99 1.91
CA ILE A 10 3.16 12.20 0.53
C ILE A 10 3.91 11.30 -0.47
N GLY A 11 5.21 11.13 -0.26
CA GLY A 11 6.05 10.21 -1.02
C GLY A 11 5.50 8.79 -0.96
N SER A 12 5.16 8.30 0.23
CA SER A 12 4.61 6.96 0.45
C SER A 12 3.27 6.75 -0.23
N VAL A 13 2.39 7.76 -0.23
CA VAL A 13 1.13 7.71 -1.01
C VAL A 13 1.40 7.60 -2.51
N ARG A 14 2.34 8.38 -3.04
CA ARG A 14 2.76 8.27 -4.45
C ARG A 14 3.32 6.87 -4.76
N LEU A 15 4.09 6.30 -3.83
CA LEU A 15 4.62 4.95 -3.98
C LEU A 15 3.53 3.89 -4.02
N ILE A 16 2.44 4.04 -3.26
CA ILE A 16 1.28 3.13 -3.33
C ILE A 16 0.69 3.12 -4.73
N PHE A 17 0.48 4.29 -5.35
CA PHE A 17 -0.05 4.37 -6.72
C PHE A 17 0.93 3.81 -7.76
N GLU A 18 2.22 4.13 -7.63
CA GLU A 18 3.25 3.59 -8.53
C GLU A 18 3.37 2.06 -8.39
N ALA A 19 3.29 1.55 -7.16
CA ALA A 19 3.27 0.11 -6.88
C ALA A 19 2.01 -0.55 -7.46
N GLY A 20 0.85 0.09 -7.33
CA GLY A 20 -0.39 -0.37 -7.94
C GLY A 20 -0.27 -0.52 -9.46
N THR A 21 0.37 0.45 -10.14
CA THR A 21 0.64 0.34 -11.58
C THR A 21 1.61 -0.80 -11.90
N LYS A 22 2.69 -0.96 -11.13
CA LYS A 22 3.69 -2.03 -11.35
C LYS A 22 3.17 -3.43 -11.05
N LEU A 23 2.23 -3.56 -10.13
CA LEU A 23 1.57 -4.81 -9.75
C LEU A 23 0.37 -5.14 -10.65
N GLU A 24 0.05 -4.27 -11.61
CA GLU A 24 -1.16 -4.38 -12.46
C GLU A 24 -2.45 -4.48 -11.63
N ALA A 25 -2.46 -3.86 -10.45
CA ALA A 25 -3.61 -3.84 -9.56
C ALA A 25 -4.73 -2.96 -10.14
N LYS A 26 -5.98 -3.26 -9.79
CA LYS A 26 -7.11 -2.40 -10.14
C LYS A 26 -6.89 -1.00 -9.55
N PRO A 27 -7.26 0.09 -10.26
CA PRO A 27 -7.18 1.44 -9.71
C PRO A 27 -7.94 1.62 -8.39
N GLN A 28 -9.03 0.86 -8.22
CA GLN A 28 -9.79 0.80 -6.97
C GLN A 28 -8.93 0.28 -5.81
N THR A 29 -8.20 -0.83 -6.01
CA THR A 29 -7.26 -1.41 -5.03
C THR A 29 -6.22 -0.40 -4.57
N ALA A 30 -5.62 0.35 -5.49
CA ALA A 30 -4.64 1.39 -5.14
C ALA A 30 -5.28 2.54 -4.35
N ALA A 31 -6.51 2.95 -4.67
CA ALA A 31 -7.25 3.95 -3.92
C ALA A 31 -7.63 3.46 -2.50
N THR A 32 -8.01 2.20 -2.36
CA THR A 32 -8.29 1.56 -1.05
C THR A 32 -7.03 1.52 -0.20
N ALA A 33 -5.90 1.11 -0.79
CA ALA A 33 -4.60 1.11 -0.12
C ALA A 33 -4.19 2.51 0.38
N ALA A 34 -4.35 3.54 -0.45
CA ALA A 34 -4.07 4.93 -0.05
C ALA A 34 -4.99 5.39 1.10
N THR A 35 -6.25 4.95 1.11
CA THR A 35 -7.21 5.25 2.18
C THR A 35 -6.83 4.55 3.49
N PHE A 36 -6.42 3.28 3.44
CA PHE A 36 -5.93 2.55 4.61
C PHE A 36 -4.67 3.17 5.19
N PHE A 37 -3.72 3.55 4.34
CA PHE A 37 -2.51 4.26 4.76
C PHE A 37 -2.85 5.57 5.47
N HIS A 38 -3.78 6.37 4.92
CA HIS A 38 -4.20 7.62 5.55
C HIS A 38 -4.89 7.39 6.90
N ARG A 39 -5.87 6.49 6.96
CA ARG A 39 -6.60 6.17 8.20
C ARG A 39 -5.66 5.63 9.29
N PHE A 40 -4.65 4.84 8.92
CA PHE A 40 -3.67 4.34 9.87
C PHE A 40 -2.90 5.47 10.56
N PHE A 41 -2.40 6.44 9.82
CA PHE A 41 -1.65 7.58 10.36
C PHE A 41 -2.53 8.72 10.91
N GLN A 42 -3.85 8.57 10.90
CA GLN A 42 -4.75 9.41 11.69
C GLN A 42 -4.77 8.97 13.16
N GLU A 43 -4.63 7.67 13.41
CA GLU A 43 -4.66 7.07 14.75
C GLU A 43 -3.24 6.83 15.33
N CYS A 44 -2.25 6.60 14.47
CA CYS A 44 -0.87 6.31 14.84
C CYS A 44 0.07 7.51 14.58
N SER A 45 1.08 7.68 15.43
CA SER A 45 2.16 8.65 15.18
C SER A 45 2.99 8.24 13.96
N GLN A 46 3.42 9.24 13.20
CA GLN A 46 4.26 9.03 12.02
C GLN A 46 5.69 8.58 12.36
N ASP A 47 6.17 8.92 13.55
CA ASP A 47 7.55 8.62 13.98
C ASP A 47 7.73 7.17 14.45
N ASP A 48 6.63 6.50 14.80
CA ASP A 48 6.66 5.15 15.38
C ASP A 48 6.71 4.03 14.33
N TYR A 49 6.40 4.35 13.06
CA TYR A 49 6.20 3.34 12.02
C TYR A 49 6.94 3.68 10.74
N ASP A 50 7.58 2.67 10.14
CA ASP A 50 8.16 2.80 8.81
C ASP A 50 7.05 2.92 7.75
N PHE A 51 7.01 4.09 7.11
CA PHE A 51 6.08 4.37 6.03
C PHE A 51 6.14 3.34 4.88
N TYR A 52 7.32 2.78 4.56
CA TYR A 52 7.42 1.75 3.53
C TYR A 52 6.68 0.48 3.93
N LEU A 53 6.88 0.02 5.17
CA LEU A 53 6.22 -1.17 5.70
C LEU A 53 4.70 -0.98 5.74
N VAL A 54 4.23 0.18 6.24
CA VAL A 54 2.80 0.49 6.30
C VAL A 54 2.21 0.59 4.89
N ALA A 55 2.89 1.23 3.94
CA ALA A 55 2.42 1.34 2.56
C ALA A 55 2.34 -0.02 1.85
N ALA A 56 3.36 -0.88 2.01
CA ALA A 56 3.34 -2.24 1.46
C ALA A 56 2.22 -3.08 2.06
N THR A 57 2.01 -2.96 3.38
CA THR A 57 0.94 -3.64 4.11
C THR A 57 -0.44 -3.15 3.66
N ALA A 58 -0.62 -1.84 3.48
CA ALA A 58 -1.87 -1.26 3.00
C ALA A 58 -2.22 -1.77 1.59
N MET A 59 -1.22 -1.88 0.71
CA MET A 59 -1.41 -2.44 -0.63
C MET A 59 -1.79 -3.93 -0.59
N TYR A 60 -1.11 -4.70 0.27
CA TYR A 60 -1.39 -6.13 0.44
C TYR A 60 -2.79 -6.38 1.01
N LEU A 61 -3.19 -5.63 2.03
CA LEU A 61 -4.51 -5.72 2.63
C LEU A 61 -5.61 -5.27 1.64
N ALA A 62 -5.40 -4.17 0.92
CA ALA A 62 -6.35 -3.69 -0.08
C ALA A 62 -6.60 -4.71 -1.19
N GLY A 63 -5.57 -5.41 -1.66
CA GLY A 63 -5.74 -6.51 -2.62
C GLY A 63 -6.71 -7.58 -2.12
N LYS A 64 -6.64 -7.94 -0.84
CA LYS A 64 -7.57 -8.92 -0.26
C LYS A 64 -8.99 -8.38 -0.09
N VAL A 65 -9.14 -7.10 0.23
CA VAL A 65 -10.46 -6.47 0.43
C VAL A 65 -11.19 -6.27 -0.90
N GLU A 66 -10.49 -5.89 -1.96
CA GLU A 66 -11.06 -5.64 -3.30
C GLU A 66 -11.08 -6.89 -4.21
N GLU A 67 -10.80 -8.06 -3.63
CA GLU A 67 -10.69 -9.35 -4.34
C GLU A 67 -9.78 -9.26 -5.58
N ASP A 68 -8.61 -8.63 -5.38
CA ASP A 68 -7.56 -8.45 -6.37
C ASP A 68 -6.33 -9.29 -5.98
N TYR A 69 -5.96 -10.24 -6.84
CA TYR A 69 -4.96 -11.24 -6.50
C TYR A 69 -3.54 -10.67 -6.56
N LEU A 70 -3.07 -10.13 -5.44
CA LEU A 70 -1.72 -9.62 -5.27
C LEU A 70 -0.84 -10.62 -4.51
N LYS A 71 0.20 -11.16 -5.16
CA LYS A 71 1.17 -12.04 -4.49
C LYS A 71 2.04 -11.22 -3.55
N ILE A 72 2.16 -11.66 -2.30
CA ILE A 72 3.01 -11.00 -1.30
C ILE A 72 4.47 -10.85 -1.77
N ARG A 73 4.97 -11.80 -2.56
CA ARG A 73 6.32 -11.73 -3.16
C ARG A 73 6.46 -10.56 -4.13
N ASP A 74 5.44 -10.32 -4.96
CA ASP A 74 5.47 -9.25 -5.94
C ASP A 74 5.34 -7.89 -5.24
N VAL A 75 4.48 -7.80 -4.22
CA VAL A 75 4.38 -6.62 -3.35
C VAL A 75 5.74 -6.30 -2.72
N VAL A 76 6.37 -7.27 -2.05
CA VAL A 76 7.70 -7.10 -1.45
C VAL A 76 8.74 -6.62 -2.48
N ASN A 77 8.78 -7.26 -3.65
CA ASN A 77 9.75 -6.90 -4.70
C ASN A 77 9.53 -5.49 -5.25
N VAL A 78 8.28 -5.10 -5.47
CA VAL A 78 7.95 -3.77 -6.02
C VAL A 78 8.28 -2.67 -5.02
N PHE A 79 7.93 -2.85 -3.75
CA PHE A 79 8.26 -1.88 -2.69
C PHE A 79 9.76 -1.82 -2.42
N HIS A 80 10.45 -2.96 -2.40
CA HIS A 80 11.91 -2.98 -2.27
C HIS A 80 12.62 -2.29 -3.44
N LYS A 81 12.23 -2.58 -4.69
CA LYS A 81 12.79 -1.93 -5.89
C LYS A 81 12.48 -0.44 -5.94
N SER A 82 11.37 -0.01 -5.35
CA SER A 82 11.03 1.41 -5.19
C SER A 82 11.93 2.11 -4.17
N ALA A 83 12.26 1.45 -3.05
CA ALA A 83 13.21 1.96 -2.07
C ALA A 83 14.67 1.94 -2.56
N TYR A 84 15.02 0.93 -3.36
CA TYR A 84 16.36 0.71 -3.89
C TYR A 84 16.36 0.58 -5.43
N PRO A 85 16.29 1.71 -6.17
CA PRO A 85 16.15 1.68 -7.63
C PRO A 85 17.32 1.01 -8.37
N LYS A 86 18.49 0.93 -7.73
CA LYS A 86 19.74 0.39 -8.31
C LYS A 86 20.09 -1.02 -7.80
N SER A 87 19.28 -1.62 -6.92
CA SER A 87 19.54 -2.96 -6.42
C SER A 87 18.94 -4.02 -7.34
N ASP A 88 19.58 -5.19 -7.39
CA ASP A 88 18.99 -6.39 -7.96
C ASP A 88 17.73 -6.82 -7.18
N PRO A 89 16.86 -7.67 -7.77
CA PRO A 89 15.72 -8.23 -7.06
C PRO A 89 16.18 -8.91 -5.76
N LEU A 90 15.39 -8.74 -4.68
CA LEU A 90 15.69 -9.36 -3.39
C LEU A 90 15.91 -10.88 -3.59
N PRO A 91 17.06 -11.43 -3.18
CA PRO A 91 17.24 -12.87 -3.16
C PRO A 91 16.23 -13.48 -2.18
N LEU A 92 15.86 -14.77 -2.39
CA LEU A 92 15.10 -15.55 -1.39
C LEU A 92 16.02 -15.91 -0.21
N ALA A 93 16.51 -14.89 0.46
CA ALA A 93 17.34 -14.95 1.64
C ALA A 93 16.53 -14.58 2.88
N GLU A 94 17.18 -14.57 4.03
CA GLU A 94 16.60 -14.22 5.33
C GLU A 94 15.85 -12.88 5.32
N GLU A 95 16.39 -11.86 4.65
CA GLU A 95 15.79 -10.52 4.53
C GLU A 95 14.38 -10.54 3.92
N TYR A 96 14.15 -11.37 2.89
CA TYR A 96 12.83 -11.52 2.27
C TYR A 96 11.83 -12.11 3.26
N TRP A 97 12.24 -13.14 4.01
CA TRP A 97 11.38 -13.79 4.99
C TRP A 97 11.03 -12.85 6.14
N CYS A 98 12.02 -12.10 6.65
CA CYS A 98 11.78 -11.08 7.68
C CYS A 98 10.81 -10.00 7.21
N LEU A 99 10.97 -9.48 5.99
CA LEU A 99 10.08 -8.44 5.46
C LEU A 99 8.66 -8.97 5.21
N ARG A 100 8.55 -10.20 4.69
CA ARG A 100 7.26 -10.87 4.52
C ARG A 100 6.54 -11.02 5.87
N ASP A 101 7.24 -11.50 6.89
CA ASP A 101 6.66 -11.71 8.21
C ASP A 101 6.29 -10.37 8.86
N ALA A 102 7.10 -9.33 8.66
CA ALA A 102 6.77 -7.97 9.09
C ALA A 102 5.50 -7.43 8.42
N ILE A 103 5.29 -7.66 7.12
CA ILE A 103 4.05 -7.28 6.41
C ILE A 103 2.85 -8.03 6.99
N VAL A 104 2.97 -9.34 7.23
CA VAL A 104 1.89 -10.15 7.80
C VAL A 104 1.54 -9.70 9.22
N GLN A 105 2.53 -9.36 10.04
CA GLN A 105 2.30 -8.82 11.39
C GLN A 105 1.69 -7.42 11.35
N CYS A 106 2.23 -6.54 10.50
CA CYS A 106 1.73 -5.18 10.30
C CYS A 106 0.30 -5.18 9.76
N GLU A 107 -0.09 -6.19 8.99
CA GLU A 107 -1.47 -6.35 8.52
C GLU A 107 -2.45 -6.53 9.67
N LEU A 108 -2.13 -7.41 10.62
CA LEU A 108 -2.98 -7.61 11.81
C LEU A 108 -3.08 -6.34 12.65
N LEU A 109 -1.98 -5.58 12.76
CA LEU A 109 -1.97 -4.28 13.41
C LEU A 109 -2.87 -3.28 12.67
N MET A 110 -2.73 -3.18 11.35
CA MET A 110 -3.51 -2.27 10.51
C MET A 110 -5.00 -2.56 10.61
N LEU A 111 -5.41 -3.84 10.57
CA LEU A 111 -6.81 -4.24 10.77
C LEU A 111 -7.37 -3.79 12.13
N ARG A 112 -6.56 -3.89 13.20
CA ARG A 112 -6.96 -3.43 14.54
C ARG A 112 -7.10 -1.92 14.60
N VAL A 113 -6.15 -1.18 14.03
CA VAL A 113 -6.19 0.29 13.98
C VAL A 113 -7.39 0.78 13.17
N LEU A 114 -7.69 0.12 12.05
CA LEU A 114 -8.88 0.39 11.23
C LEU A 114 -10.18 -0.12 11.87
N GLN A 115 -10.13 -0.73 13.06
CA GLN A 115 -11.28 -1.32 13.76
C GLN A 115 -12.06 -2.31 12.89
N PHE A 116 -11.36 -3.02 12.00
CA PHE A 116 -11.93 -3.90 10.97
C PHE A 116 -12.92 -3.21 10.01
N SER A 117 -12.95 -1.86 9.98
CA SER A 117 -13.70 -1.06 9.01
C SER A 117 -12.94 -0.96 7.69
N VAL A 118 -12.98 -2.04 6.91
CA VAL A 118 -12.26 -2.18 5.64
C VAL A 118 -13.08 -1.78 4.41
N SER A 119 -14.38 -1.53 4.56
CA SER A 119 -15.23 -1.04 3.47
C SER A 119 -14.89 0.43 3.17
N VAL A 120 -14.43 0.69 1.95
CA VAL A 120 -14.11 2.04 1.47
C VAL A 120 -15.04 2.41 0.33
N ASP A 121 -15.92 3.38 0.55
CA ASP A 121 -16.69 3.99 -0.53
C ASP A 121 -15.83 5.02 -1.25
N HIS A 122 -15.52 4.74 -2.52
CA HIS A 122 -14.68 5.62 -3.32
C HIS A 122 -15.47 6.78 -3.94
N PRO A 123 -14.94 8.02 -3.86
CA PRO A 123 -15.59 9.18 -4.49
C PRO A 123 -15.65 9.07 -6.03
N HIS A 124 -14.77 8.24 -6.62
CA HIS A 124 -14.71 7.97 -8.06
C HIS A 124 -16.05 7.52 -8.64
N ARG A 125 -16.86 6.77 -7.86
CA ARG A 125 -18.19 6.33 -8.31
C ARG A 125 -19.15 7.51 -8.49
N TYR A 126 -19.18 8.44 -7.55
CA TYR A 126 -20.05 9.63 -7.63
C TYR A 126 -19.59 10.58 -8.74
N LEU A 127 -18.27 10.73 -8.93
CA LEU A 127 -17.73 11.53 -10.02
C LEU A 127 -18.15 11.00 -11.39
N LEU A 128 -18.15 9.68 -11.58
CA LEU A 128 -18.60 9.06 -12.83
C LEU A 128 -20.07 9.38 -13.11
N HIS A 129 -20.94 9.22 -12.10
CA HIS A 129 -22.37 9.54 -12.24
C HIS A 129 -22.60 11.02 -12.55
N TYR A 130 -21.84 11.91 -11.90
CA TYR A 130 -21.92 13.34 -12.17
C TYR A 130 -21.49 13.68 -13.61
N LEU A 131 -20.37 13.13 -14.08
CA LEU A 131 -19.90 13.35 -15.45
C LEU A 131 -20.89 12.82 -16.51
N GLN A 132 -21.54 11.68 -16.24
CA GLN A 132 -22.60 11.16 -17.10
C GLN A 132 -23.81 12.10 -17.15
N SER A 133 -24.23 12.65 -16.00
CA SER A 133 -25.35 13.60 -15.95
C SER A 133 -25.08 14.94 -16.64
N LEU A 134 -23.81 15.29 -16.86
CA LEU A 134 -23.42 16.49 -17.62
C LEU A 134 -23.30 16.25 -19.12
N SER A 135 -23.23 14.99 -19.54
CA SER A 135 -23.15 14.62 -20.96
C SER A 135 -24.51 14.41 -21.63
N ASP A 136 -25.57 14.31 -20.83
CA ASP A 136 -26.98 14.34 -21.25
C ASP A 136 -27.52 15.78 -21.30
#